data_AF-A0A660VH91-F1
#
_entry.id   AF-A0A660VH91-F1
#
_cell.length_a   1.000
_cell.length_b   1.000
_cell.length_c   1.000
_cell.angle_alpha   90.00
_cell.angle_beta   90.00
_cell.angle_gamma   90.00
#
_symmetry.space_group_name_H-M   'P 1'
#
loop_
_entity.id
_entity.type
_entity.pdbx_description
1 polymer ?
#
loop_
_entity_poly.entity_id
_entity_poly.type
_entity_poly.pdbx_seq_one_letter_code
_entity_poly.pdbx_strand_id
1 'polypeptide(L)'
;VFDGNSAYQGGAFSCAGAAPQLHNCTFCNNSSVNYGAGGAVFVVSSGSVTIHNSILWDNIGPIHEIDVYDNNSSCTLKNCCIDASGVPYGGAGTIIEDRCIHDDPLFVDATGGDFHLQDSSPCIDAGRNSYVPSGVSEDLDGNQRIVDGDNNGTATVDMGAYEYQP
;
A
#
# COMPACT_ATOMS: atom_id res chain seq x y z
N VAL A 1 3.33 -7.10 -5.86
CA VAL A 1 2.04 -7.47 -5.24
C VAL A 1 2.31 -8.40 -4.08
N PHE A 2 1.67 -8.16 -2.95
CA PHE A 2 1.62 -9.05 -1.79
C PHE A 2 0.15 -9.40 -1.58
N ASP A 3 -0.24 -10.60 -1.99
CA ASP A 3 -1.63 -11.04 -1.95
C ASP A 3 -1.78 -12.34 -1.15
N GLY A 4 -2.80 -12.39 -0.28
CA GLY A 4 -3.20 -13.61 0.43
C GLY A 4 -2.16 -14.19 1.39
N ASN A 5 -1.14 -13.42 1.79
CA ASN A 5 -0.10 -13.92 2.68
C ASN A 5 -0.62 -14.03 4.12
N SER A 6 -0.16 -15.03 4.86
CA SER A 6 -0.49 -15.18 6.27
C SER A 6 0.78 -15.44 7.09
N ALA A 7 0.99 -14.65 8.14
CA ALA A 7 2.18 -14.74 8.98
C ALA A 7 1.84 -14.55 10.46
N TYR A 8 2.81 -14.87 11.33
CA TYR A 8 2.64 -14.57 12.75
C TYR A 8 2.60 -13.05 13.02
N GLN A 9 3.43 -12.27 12.32
CA GLN A 9 3.51 -10.81 12.43
C GLN A 9 3.68 -10.20 11.03
N GLY A 10 2.88 -9.19 10.69
CA GLY A 10 2.96 -8.49 9.41
C GLY A 10 2.71 -9.45 8.24
N GLY A 11 1.45 -9.73 7.93
CA GLY A 11 1.05 -10.77 6.97
C GLY A 11 1.77 -10.66 5.63
N ALA A 12 2.01 -9.44 5.15
CA ALA A 12 2.84 -9.18 3.99
C ALA A 12 4.28 -8.80 4.33
N PHE A 13 4.46 -7.90 5.31
CA PHE A 13 5.73 -7.25 5.57
C PHE A 13 5.97 -6.99 7.05
N SER A 14 7.14 -7.37 7.55
CA SER A 14 7.58 -7.07 8.90
C SER A 14 8.96 -6.43 8.90
N CYS A 15 9.11 -5.32 9.63
CA CYS A 15 10.35 -4.57 9.75
C CYS A 15 10.81 -4.47 11.20
N ALA A 16 12.05 -4.89 11.48
CA ALA A 16 12.68 -4.77 12.78
C ALA A 16 13.99 -3.96 12.67
N GLY A 17 14.03 -2.75 13.22
CA GLY A 17 15.25 -1.93 13.33
C GLY A 17 15.88 -1.50 12.00
N ALA A 18 15.11 -1.43 10.92
CA ALA A 18 15.55 -0.99 9.60
C ALA A 18 14.65 0.13 9.06
N ALA A 19 15.07 0.78 7.97
CA ALA A 19 14.32 1.88 7.35
C ALA A 19 14.06 1.67 5.84
N PRO A 20 13.24 0.66 5.47
CA PRO A 20 12.96 0.34 4.08
C PRO A 20 11.95 1.32 3.47
N GLN A 21 12.03 1.48 2.15
CA GLN A 21 11.04 2.20 1.35
C GLN A 21 10.36 1.22 0.41
N LEU A 22 9.04 1.27 0.35
CA LEU A 22 8.18 0.46 -0.49
C LEU A 22 7.48 1.40 -1.48
N HIS A 23 7.52 1.08 -2.77
CA HIS A 23 7.02 1.95 -3.83
C HIS A 23 6.11 1.14 -4.73
N ASN A 24 4.96 1.71 -5.13
CA ASN A 24 4.12 1.14 -6.17
C ASN A 24 3.76 -0.34 -5.90
N CYS A 25 3.37 -0.62 -4.65
CA CYS A 25 3.01 -1.94 -4.19
C CYS A 25 1.49 -2.05 -4.02
N THR A 26 0.96 -3.25 -4.24
CA THR A 26 -0.39 -3.62 -3.80
C THR A 26 -0.25 -4.67 -2.72
N PHE A 27 -0.78 -4.37 -1.53
CA PHE A 27 -0.94 -5.27 -0.40
C PHE A 27 -2.42 -5.58 -0.29
N CYS A 28 -2.83 -6.81 -0.61
CA CYS A 28 -4.23 -7.21 -0.55
C CYS A 28 -4.42 -8.53 0.19
N ASN A 29 -5.53 -8.71 0.90
CA ASN A 29 -5.93 -9.98 1.51
C ASN A 29 -4.88 -10.62 2.46
N ASN A 30 -3.91 -9.85 2.97
CA ASN A 30 -2.88 -10.37 3.84
C ASN A 30 -3.38 -10.43 5.28
N SER A 31 -2.90 -11.40 6.05
CA SER A 31 -3.36 -11.60 7.42
C SER A 31 -2.24 -11.87 8.41
N SER A 32 -2.47 -11.46 9.66
CA SER A 32 -1.63 -11.88 10.78
C SER A 32 -2.46 -12.42 11.93
N VAL A 33 -1.85 -13.26 12.77
CA VAL A 33 -2.56 -13.96 13.86
C VAL A 33 -2.14 -13.53 15.27
N ASN A 34 -1.05 -12.76 15.41
CA ASN A 34 -0.60 -12.27 16.72
C ASN A 34 -1.33 -10.98 17.12
N TYR A 35 -1.84 -10.93 18.35
CA TYR A 35 -2.48 -9.73 18.89
C TYR A 35 -1.46 -8.57 18.94
N GLY A 36 -1.80 -7.45 18.29
CA GLY A 36 -0.90 -6.30 18.14
C GLY A 36 0.11 -6.43 17.01
N ALA A 37 -0.12 -7.32 16.04
CA ALA A 37 0.59 -7.29 14.76
C ALA A 37 -0.36 -6.83 13.65
N GLY A 38 0.15 -6.01 12.72
CA GLY A 38 -0.62 -5.54 11.58
C GLY A 38 -0.92 -6.68 10.60
N GLY A 39 -2.10 -6.65 9.98
CA GLY A 39 -2.52 -7.58 8.95
C GLY A 39 -1.61 -7.59 7.73
N ALA A 40 -1.26 -6.40 7.23
CA ALA A 40 -0.28 -6.23 6.15
C ALA A 40 1.12 -5.96 6.72
N VAL A 41 1.25 -4.89 7.51
CA VAL A 41 2.55 -4.30 7.88
C VAL A 41 2.74 -4.28 9.38
N PHE A 42 3.87 -4.83 9.84
CA PHE A 42 4.29 -4.77 11.23
C PHE A 42 5.66 -4.09 11.37
N VAL A 43 5.78 -3.12 12.28
CA VAL A 43 7.03 -2.37 12.50
C VAL A 43 7.43 -2.38 13.96
N VAL A 44 8.69 -2.72 14.26
CA VAL A 44 9.20 -2.88 15.63
C VAL A 44 10.70 -2.58 15.72
N SER A 45 11.24 -2.53 16.93
CA SER A 45 12.66 -2.42 17.24
C SER A 45 13.33 -1.17 16.68
N SER A 46 12.64 -0.02 16.73
CA SER A 46 13.04 1.23 16.04
C SER A 46 13.01 1.15 14.51
N GLY A 47 12.09 0.36 13.95
CA GLY A 47 11.88 0.31 12.49
C GLY A 47 11.24 1.59 11.97
N SER A 48 11.60 2.03 10.77
CA SER A 48 11.08 3.25 10.15
C SER A 48 10.72 3.01 8.68
N VAL A 49 9.51 2.51 8.45
CA VAL A 49 9.04 2.14 7.10
C VAL A 49 8.43 3.36 6.41
N THR A 50 8.75 3.57 5.14
CA THR A 50 8.02 4.52 4.28
C THR A 50 7.39 3.79 3.11
N ILE A 51 6.13 4.07 2.82
CA ILE A 51 5.36 3.48 1.73
C ILE A 51 4.86 4.61 0.82
N HIS A 52 5.11 4.48 -0.49
CA HIS A 52 4.76 5.46 -1.51
C HIS A 52 3.88 4.83 -2.60
N ASN A 53 2.94 5.60 -3.14
CA ASN A 53 2.17 5.24 -4.35
C ASN A 53 1.57 3.81 -4.28
N SER A 54 1.12 3.36 -3.11
CA SER A 54 0.77 1.95 -2.88
C SER A 54 -0.68 1.80 -2.46
N ILE A 55 -1.25 0.63 -2.70
CA ILE A 55 -2.58 0.27 -2.23
C ILE A 55 -2.43 -0.77 -1.11
N LEU A 56 -3.09 -0.52 0.02
CA LEU A 56 -3.24 -1.44 1.15
C LEU A 56 -4.74 -1.67 1.34
N TRP A 57 -5.23 -2.86 1.02
CA TRP A 57 -6.66 -3.13 0.99
C TRP A 57 -7.01 -4.53 1.52
N ASP A 58 -8.13 -4.67 2.22
CA ASP A 58 -8.64 -5.96 2.74
C ASP A 58 -7.59 -6.78 3.52
N ASN A 59 -6.64 -6.13 4.18
CA ASN A 59 -5.63 -6.82 4.99
C ASN A 59 -6.11 -6.95 6.44
N ILE A 60 -6.14 -8.18 6.94
CA ILE A 60 -6.79 -8.54 8.20
C ILE A 60 -5.74 -8.82 9.28
N GLY A 61 -5.50 -7.85 10.15
CA GLY A 61 -4.86 -8.14 11.44
C GLY A 61 -5.92 -8.50 12.49
N PRO A 62 -5.51 -9.01 13.67
CA PRO A 62 -6.45 -9.22 14.76
C PRO A 62 -7.09 -7.91 15.26
N ILE A 63 -6.46 -6.77 14.95
CA ILE A 63 -6.92 -5.44 15.33
C ILE A 63 -6.74 -4.42 14.20
N HIS A 64 -5.56 -4.38 13.55
CA HIS A 64 -5.18 -3.35 12.58
C HIS A 64 -4.59 -3.94 11.30
N GLU A 65 -4.70 -3.25 10.17
CA GLU A 65 -3.97 -3.58 8.94
C GLU A 65 -2.47 -3.24 9.06
N ILE A 66 -2.14 -2.09 9.66
CA ILE A 66 -0.77 -1.68 9.98
C ILE A 66 -0.63 -1.56 11.49
N ASP A 67 0.42 -2.16 12.06
CA ASP A 67 0.74 -1.98 13.47
C ASP A 67 2.20 -1.56 13.64
N VAL A 68 2.41 -0.43 14.32
CA VAL A 68 3.73 0.08 14.70
C VAL A 68 3.88 -0.12 16.20
N TYR A 69 4.55 -1.21 16.56
CA TYR A 69 4.42 -1.83 17.88
C TYR A 69 4.96 -1.00 19.04
N ASP A 70 6.14 -0.39 18.87
CA ASP A 70 6.84 0.35 19.92
C ASP A 70 6.96 1.86 19.62
N ASN A 71 7.10 2.64 20.70
CA ASN A 71 7.07 4.12 20.66
C ASN A 71 8.19 4.75 19.81
N ASN A 72 9.24 3.99 19.49
CA ASN A 72 10.41 4.42 18.72
C ASN A 72 10.38 3.92 17.26
N SER A 73 9.34 3.20 16.87
CA SER A 73 9.12 2.80 15.48
C SER A 73 8.14 3.76 14.79
N SER A 74 8.19 3.76 13.46
CA SER A 74 7.31 4.58 12.63
C SER A 74 6.93 3.93 11.31
N CYS A 75 5.73 4.24 10.81
CA CYS A 75 5.32 4.01 9.43
C CYS A 75 4.86 5.34 8.81
N THR A 76 5.35 5.67 7.62
CA THR A 76 4.90 6.86 6.87
C THR A 76 4.32 6.42 5.53
N LEU A 77 3.08 6.80 5.28
CA LEU A 77 2.32 6.52 4.06
C LEU A 77 2.20 7.81 3.26
N LYS A 78 2.57 7.78 1.98
CA LYS A 78 2.47 8.95 1.09
C LYS A 78 1.85 8.56 -0.22
N ASN A 79 0.80 9.27 -0.64
CA ASN A 79 0.09 8.93 -1.87
C ASN A 79 -0.32 7.45 -1.89
N CYS A 80 -0.91 6.95 -0.80
CA CYS A 80 -1.35 5.56 -0.71
C CYS A 80 -2.87 5.48 -0.63
N CYS A 81 -3.46 4.40 -1.12
CA CYS A 81 -4.88 4.08 -0.91
C CYS A 81 -4.96 3.02 0.18
N ILE A 82 -5.79 3.26 1.20
CA ILE A 82 -5.77 2.47 2.44
C ILE A 82 -7.19 2.21 2.87
N ASP A 83 -7.47 0.94 3.15
CA ASP A 83 -8.79 0.50 3.60
C ASP A 83 -9.15 1.11 4.95
N ALA A 84 -10.07 2.06 4.95
CA ALA A 84 -10.60 2.67 6.15
C ALA A 84 -11.75 1.88 6.78
N SER A 85 -12.01 0.65 6.33
CA SER A 85 -12.93 -0.25 6.98
C SER A 85 -12.40 -0.64 8.37
N GLY A 86 -13.03 -0.12 9.42
CA GLY A 86 -12.63 -0.37 10.80
C GLY A 86 -11.50 0.53 11.30
N VAL A 87 -10.44 -0.07 11.84
CA VAL A 87 -9.29 0.65 12.44
C VAL A 87 -8.03 0.25 11.65
N PRO A 88 -7.68 0.99 10.58
CA PRO A 88 -6.60 0.59 9.67
C PRO A 88 -5.24 0.51 10.35
N TYR A 89 -5.05 1.25 11.44
CA TYR A 89 -3.76 1.43 12.07
C TYR A 89 -3.80 1.31 13.59
N GLY A 90 -2.70 0.87 14.17
CA GLY A 90 -2.48 1.00 15.61
C GLY A 90 -1.07 0.69 16.06
N GLY A 91 -0.95 0.29 17.33
CA GLY A 91 0.31 0.17 18.04
C GLY A 91 0.70 1.44 18.79
N ALA A 92 1.85 1.42 19.45
CA ALA A 92 2.33 2.51 20.29
C ALA A 92 3.23 3.52 19.54
N GLY A 93 3.69 3.16 18.34
CA GLY A 93 4.57 3.99 17.53
C GLY A 93 3.85 5.05 16.70
N THR A 94 4.60 5.68 15.82
CA THR A 94 4.12 6.82 15.03
C THR A 94 3.66 6.38 13.64
N ILE A 95 2.46 6.80 13.25
CA ILE A 95 1.94 6.60 11.89
C ILE A 95 1.62 7.98 11.30
N ILE A 96 2.14 8.23 10.09
CA ILE A 96 2.00 9.52 9.40
C ILE A 96 1.43 9.24 8.02
N GLU A 97 0.39 9.98 7.67
CA GLU A 97 -0.22 9.94 6.35
C GLU A 97 -0.04 11.30 5.65
N ASP A 98 0.32 11.25 4.37
CA ASP A 98 0.39 12.43 3.51
C ASP A 98 -0.27 12.10 2.16
N ARG A 99 -1.39 12.77 1.85
CA ARG A 99 -2.16 12.54 0.61
C ARG A 99 -2.61 11.09 0.42
N CYS A 100 -3.08 10.44 1.48
CA CYS A 100 -3.67 9.10 1.36
C CYS A 100 -5.16 9.18 0.99
N ILE A 101 -5.63 8.15 0.29
CA ILE A 101 -7.02 7.94 -0.11
C ILE A 101 -7.62 6.85 0.76
N HIS A 102 -8.88 7.02 1.15
CA HIS A 102 -9.62 6.11 2.01
C HIS A 102 -10.96 5.72 1.35
N ASP A 103 -10.88 5.30 0.10
CA ASP A 103 -12.01 4.91 -0.72
C ASP A 103 -11.63 3.68 -1.54
N ASP A 104 -12.63 2.89 -1.94
CA ASP A 104 -12.44 1.62 -2.63
C ASP A 104 -11.54 1.79 -3.87
N PRO A 105 -10.41 1.07 -3.99
CA PRO A 105 -9.55 1.14 -5.16
C PRO A 105 -10.22 0.60 -6.42
N LEU A 106 -11.39 -0.03 -6.32
CA LEU A 106 -12.17 -0.59 -7.43
C LEU A 106 -11.32 -1.53 -8.29
N PHE A 107 -10.74 -2.55 -7.67
CA PHE A 107 -10.04 -3.61 -8.40
C PHE A 107 -10.99 -4.36 -9.34
N VAL A 108 -10.48 -4.86 -10.47
CA VAL A 108 -11.27 -5.66 -11.43
C VAL A 108 -11.76 -6.96 -10.79
N ASP A 109 -10.87 -7.73 -10.13
CA ASP A 109 -11.23 -8.92 -9.36
C ASP A 109 -10.18 -9.20 -8.26
N ALA A 110 -10.28 -8.51 -7.13
CA ALA A 110 -9.38 -8.70 -6.00
C ALA A 110 -9.38 -10.14 -5.45
N THR A 111 -10.51 -10.87 -5.57
CA THR A 111 -10.61 -12.26 -5.09
C THR A 111 -9.95 -13.27 -6.02
N GLY A 112 -9.93 -12.96 -7.32
CA GLY A 112 -9.23 -13.72 -8.35
C GLY A 112 -7.77 -13.32 -8.52
N GLY A 113 -7.28 -12.30 -7.79
CA GLY A 113 -5.92 -11.79 -7.86
C GLY A 113 -5.69 -10.79 -9.00
N ASP A 114 -6.76 -10.26 -9.60
CA ASP A 114 -6.71 -9.20 -10.60
C ASP A 114 -6.81 -7.82 -9.93
N PHE A 115 -5.64 -7.23 -9.68
CA PHE A 115 -5.50 -5.93 -9.04
C PHE A 115 -5.36 -4.78 -10.04
N HIS A 116 -5.76 -4.97 -11.30
CA HIS A 116 -5.98 -3.84 -12.20
C HIS A 116 -7.12 -2.96 -11.67
N LEU A 117 -7.03 -1.67 -11.94
CA LEU A 117 -8.02 -0.69 -11.54
C LEU A 117 -9.16 -0.65 -12.56
N GLN A 118 -10.40 -0.51 -12.10
CA GLN A 118 -11.53 -0.14 -12.95
C GLN A 118 -11.44 1.34 -13.36
N ASP A 119 -12.09 1.70 -14.47
CA ASP A 119 -12.05 3.03 -15.12
C ASP A 119 -12.42 4.22 -14.21
N SER A 120 -13.12 3.96 -13.11
CA SER A 120 -13.61 4.94 -12.15
C SER A 120 -12.87 4.89 -10.81
N SER A 121 -11.79 4.12 -10.74
CA SER A 121 -10.98 3.99 -9.53
C SER A 121 -10.43 5.35 -9.07
N PRO A 122 -10.51 5.66 -7.76
CA PRO A 122 -9.88 6.86 -7.20
C PRO A 122 -8.34 6.76 -7.18
N CYS A 123 -7.77 5.61 -7.51
CA CYS A 123 -6.33 5.37 -7.52
C CYS A 123 -5.66 5.72 -8.86
N ILE A 124 -6.45 5.95 -9.91
CA ILE A 124 -5.96 6.39 -11.22
C ILE A 124 -5.43 7.83 -11.12
N ASP A 125 -4.24 8.09 -11.66
CA ASP A 125 -3.56 9.38 -11.67
C ASP A 125 -3.41 10.05 -10.30
N ALA A 126 -3.45 9.27 -9.22
CA ALA A 126 -3.51 9.77 -7.85
C ALA A 126 -2.16 9.67 -7.09
N GLY A 127 -1.18 9.00 -7.68
CA GLY A 127 0.16 8.85 -7.13
C GLY A 127 1.01 10.11 -7.28
N ARG A 128 2.32 9.95 -7.03
CA ARG A 128 3.30 11.02 -7.21
C ARG A 128 4.51 10.54 -8.01
N ASN A 129 4.71 11.14 -9.19
CA ASN A 129 5.77 10.76 -10.13
C ASN A 129 7.17 10.79 -9.50
N SER A 130 7.44 11.74 -8.59
CA SER A 130 8.74 11.85 -7.92
C SER A 130 9.03 10.72 -6.92
N TYR A 131 8.03 9.90 -6.58
CA TYR A 131 8.21 8.71 -5.75
C TYR A 131 8.37 7.43 -6.57
N VAL A 132 8.27 7.48 -7.90
CA VAL A 132 8.65 6.35 -8.75
C VAL A 132 10.19 6.24 -8.76
N PRO A 133 10.77 5.10 -8.37
CA PRO A 133 12.23 4.94 -8.34
C PRO A 133 12.85 5.11 -9.73
N SER A 134 14.06 5.68 -9.77
CA SER A 134 14.80 5.83 -11.03
C SER A 134 15.09 4.45 -11.64
N GLY A 135 14.78 4.30 -12.93
CA GLY A 135 14.95 3.05 -13.67
C GLY A 135 13.75 2.10 -13.60
N VAL A 136 12.69 2.44 -12.86
CA VAL A 136 11.42 1.70 -12.85
C VAL A 136 10.43 2.43 -13.76
N SER A 137 10.55 2.20 -15.07
CA SER A 137 9.68 2.84 -16.08
C SER A 137 8.42 2.07 -16.39
N GLU A 138 8.34 0.81 -15.96
CA GLU A 138 7.25 -0.11 -16.27
C GLU A 138 6.52 -0.55 -14.99
N ASP A 139 5.25 -0.92 -15.14
CA ASP A 139 4.44 -1.57 -14.12
C ASP A 139 4.69 -3.09 -14.08
N LEU A 140 3.86 -3.83 -13.35
CA LEU A 140 4.03 -5.27 -13.22
C LEU A 140 3.69 -6.04 -14.51
N ASP A 141 2.90 -5.46 -15.42
CA ASP A 141 2.55 -6.04 -16.72
C ASP A 141 3.51 -5.61 -17.85
N GLY A 142 4.49 -4.75 -17.54
CA GLY A 142 5.43 -4.20 -18.51
C GLY A 142 4.90 -2.96 -19.24
N ASN A 143 3.78 -2.39 -18.80
CA ASN A 143 3.23 -1.15 -19.36
C ASN A 143 3.96 0.07 -18.79
N GLN A 144 3.97 1.17 -19.52
CA GLN A 144 4.59 2.41 -19.04
C GLN A 144 3.92 2.90 -17.74
N ARG A 145 4.73 3.23 -16.73
CA ARG A 145 4.24 3.57 -15.39
C ARG A 145 3.66 4.99 -15.25
N ILE A 146 4.13 5.97 -16.01
CA ILE A 146 3.63 7.35 -15.91
C ILE A 146 2.88 7.64 -17.21
N VAL A 147 1.56 7.57 -17.15
CA VAL A 147 0.63 7.75 -18.27
C VAL A 147 -0.52 8.67 -17.85
N ASP A 148 -1.31 9.15 -18.81
CA ASP A 148 -2.49 10.01 -18.55
C ASP A 148 -3.73 9.11 -18.55
N GLY A 149 -3.98 8.44 -17.42
CA GLY A 149 -5.01 7.40 -17.30
C GLY A 149 -6.45 7.95 -17.40
N ASP A 150 -6.68 9.15 -16.89
CA ASP A 150 -7.98 9.83 -16.93
C ASP A 150 -8.18 10.72 -18.19
N ASN A 151 -7.17 10.77 -19.06
CA ASN A 151 -7.13 11.58 -20.29
C ASN A 151 -7.35 13.10 -20.06
N ASN A 152 -6.96 13.64 -18.91
CA ASN A 152 -7.05 15.07 -18.62
C ASN A 152 -5.90 15.90 -19.23
N GLY A 153 -4.91 15.23 -19.84
CA GLY A 153 -3.71 15.82 -20.44
C GLY A 153 -2.50 15.86 -19.51
N THR A 154 -2.53 15.19 -18.36
CA THR A 154 -1.46 15.21 -17.34
C THR A 154 -1.08 13.81 -16.92
N ALA A 155 0.04 13.31 -17.43
CA ALA A 155 0.52 11.98 -17.04
C ALA A 155 0.95 11.92 -15.57
N THR A 156 0.25 11.10 -14.78
CA THR A 156 0.56 10.82 -13.38
C THR A 156 0.70 9.31 -13.20
N VAL A 157 1.37 8.89 -12.14
CA VAL A 157 1.45 7.47 -11.77
C VAL A 157 0.22 7.09 -10.97
N ASP A 158 -0.34 5.92 -11.24
CA ASP A 158 -1.39 5.34 -10.40
C ASP A 158 -0.83 4.90 -9.04
N MET A 159 -1.72 4.77 -8.07
CA MET A 159 -1.38 4.05 -6.85
C MET A 159 -1.44 2.54 -7.13
N GLY A 160 -0.46 1.79 -6.63
CA GLY A 160 -0.43 0.34 -6.71
C GLY A 160 0.57 -0.23 -7.72
N ALA A 161 0.46 -1.54 -7.94
CA ALA A 161 1.40 -2.32 -8.74
C ALA A 161 1.19 -2.19 -10.25
N TYR A 162 -0.03 -1.89 -10.69
CA TYR A 162 -0.46 -1.83 -12.09
C TYR A 162 -0.85 -0.40 -12.45
N GLU A 163 -0.61 0.00 -13.69
CA GLU A 163 -1.21 1.22 -14.25
C GLU A 163 -2.47 0.90 -15.05
N TYR A 164 -3.46 1.76 -14.94
CA TYR A 164 -4.59 1.81 -15.83
C TYR A 164 -4.15 2.35 -17.19
N GLN A 165 -4.43 1.58 -18.24
CA GLN A 165 -4.21 1.99 -19.62
C GLN A 165 -5.57 2.22 -20.29
N PRO A 166 -5.87 3.45 -20.77
CA PRO A 166 -7.16 3.77 -21.41
C PRO A 166 -7.34 3.16 -22.81
#